data_AF-M7A5M9-F1
#
_entry.id   AF-M7A5M9-F1
#
_cell.length_a   1.000
_cell.length_b   1.000
_cell.length_c   1.000
_cell.angle_alpha   90.00
_cell.angle_beta   90.00
_cell.angle_gamma   90.00
#
_symmetry.space_group_name_H-M   'P 1'
#
loop_
_entity.id
_entity.type
_entity.pdbx_description
1 polymer ?
#
loop_
_entity_poly.entity_id
_entity_poly.type
_entity_poly.pdbx_seq_one_letter_code
_entity_poly.pdbx_strand_id
1 'polypeptide(L)'
;MNSIFFFPIRHHSVSASLALQKYINDLRPSIILIEGPYDFNPKLEELFLPHTLPIAIYSVIRDEQGISKGAYYPFCNYSPEWIALQTAKSLKIPARFIDLPWADLCSIKSVSEKPNAKTLQLYNDEPFWNNNFILALCKKMGVSNFHDLWDELFEINRLTQIDEYKEQVTLFCNYARKENNHSEEIVQAREAFMTHQIRLAQTQFTSPILVVTGGYHSYTLQEKFPNRPKQTNYFGSIKKKNFMTEKFP
;
A
#
# COMPACT_ATOMS: atom_id res chain seq x y z
N MET A 1 18.22 2.92 13.81
CA MET A 1 17.73 2.36 12.54
C MET A 1 16.28 2.75 12.39
N ASN A 2 15.90 3.30 11.24
CA ASN A 2 14.53 3.67 10.93
C ASN A 2 13.61 2.44 10.97
N SER A 3 12.48 2.55 11.67
CA SER A 3 11.41 1.57 11.55
C SER A 3 10.54 1.93 10.35
N ILE A 4 10.31 0.97 9.45
CA ILE A 4 9.38 1.13 8.34
C ILE A 4 8.06 0.47 8.73
N PHE A 5 6.99 1.24 8.61
CA PHE A 5 5.63 0.80 8.81
C PHE A 5 4.89 0.81 7.49
N PHE A 6 4.04 -0.19 7.29
CA PHE A 6 3.23 -0.32 6.10
C PHE A 6 1.76 -0.29 6.51
N PHE A 7 0.96 0.42 5.73
CA PHE A 7 -0.49 0.45 5.86
C PHE A 7 -1.10 0.09 4.51
N PRO A 8 -1.57 -1.16 4.33
CA PRO A 8 -2.20 -1.58 3.09
C PRO A 8 -3.58 -0.94 2.96
N ILE A 9 -3.95 -0.54 1.75
CA ILE A 9 -5.23 0.10 1.46
C ILE A 9 -5.93 -0.55 0.27
N ARG A 10 -7.22 -0.28 0.15
CA ARG A 10 -7.92 -0.21 -1.14
C ARG A 10 -8.09 1.26 -1.49
N HIS A 11 -7.81 1.65 -2.73
CA HIS A 11 -7.77 3.04 -3.19
C HIS A 11 -9.06 3.85 -2.94
N HIS A 12 -10.18 3.12 -2.78
CA HIS A 12 -11.49 3.68 -2.48
C HIS A 12 -12.09 2.92 -1.28
N SER A 13 -11.72 3.37 -0.07
CA SER A 13 -12.17 2.72 1.18
C SER A 13 -12.33 3.76 2.28
N VAL A 14 -13.55 3.87 2.80
CA VAL A 14 -13.87 4.79 3.90
C VAL A 14 -13.19 4.30 5.18
N SER A 15 -13.27 3.00 5.46
CA SER A 15 -12.67 2.42 6.66
C SER A 15 -11.15 2.49 6.63
N ALA A 16 -10.51 2.20 5.49
CA ALA A 16 -9.07 2.38 5.34
C ALA A 16 -8.67 3.84 5.58
N SER A 17 -9.42 4.79 5.02
CA SER A 17 -9.17 6.23 5.18
C SER A 17 -9.20 6.66 6.65
N LEU A 18 -10.26 6.28 7.37
CA LEU A 18 -10.42 6.64 8.78
C LEU A 18 -9.38 5.96 9.67
N ALA A 19 -9.13 4.67 9.45
CA ALA A 19 -8.11 3.91 10.19
C ALA A 19 -6.70 4.44 9.92
N LEU A 20 -6.38 4.78 8.66
CA LEU A 20 -5.10 5.35 8.26
C LEU A 20 -4.88 6.72 8.90
N GLN A 21 -5.88 7.60 8.90
CA GLN A 21 -5.77 8.89 9.56
C GLN A 21 -5.47 8.74 11.05
N LYS A 22 -6.19 7.86 11.75
CA LYS A 22 -5.92 7.56 13.16
C LYS A 22 -4.50 7.00 13.34
N TYR A 23 -4.11 6.04 12.50
CA TYR A 23 -2.79 5.42 12.56
C TYR A 23 -1.66 6.42 12.36
N ILE A 24 -1.78 7.35 11.42
CA ILE A 24 -0.80 8.44 11.19
C ILE A 24 -0.68 9.32 12.44
N ASN A 25 -1.81 9.68 13.06
CA ASN A 25 -1.83 10.53 14.25
C ASN A 25 -1.17 9.86 15.47
N ASP A 26 -1.34 8.53 15.61
CA ASP A 26 -0.75 7.74 16.68
C ASP A 26 0.75 7.46 16.42
N LEU A 27 1.11 7.10 15.19
CA LEU A 27 2.49 6.75 14.79
C LEU A 27 3.43 7.96 14.73
N ARG A 28 2.91 9.13 14.32
CA ARG A 28 3.69 10.35 14.04
C ARG A 28 4.93 10.08 13.17
N PRO A 29 4.75 9.58 11.93
CA PRO A 29 5.89 9.29 11.06
C PRO A 29 6.62 10.58 10.66
N SER A 30 7.92 10.44 10.38
CA SER A 30 8.75 11.54 9.85
C SER A 30 8.51 11.81 8.37
N ILE A 31 7.95 10.86 7.63
CA ILE A 31 7.53 10.98 6.24
C ILE A 31 6.44 9.94 5.94
N ILE A 32 5.52 10.29 5.04
CA ILE A 32 4.55 9.36 4.48
C ILE A 32 4.83 9.17 2.98
N LEU A 33 5.12 7.93 2.59
CA LEU A 33 5.32 7.50 1.21
C LEU A 33 4.02 6.89 0.70
N ILE A 34 3.49 7.41 -0.40
CA ILE A 34 2.14 7.12 -0.88
C ILE A 34 2.22 6.56 -2.29
N GLU A 35 1.49 5.49 -2.58
CA GLU A 35 1.29 5.04 -3.96
C GLU A 35 0.62 6.15 -4.78
N GLY A 36 1.28 6.60 -5.83
CA GLY A 36 0.81 7.69 -6.68
C GLY A 36 1.94 8.18 -7.59
N PRO A 37 1.65 9.12 -8.51
CA PRO A 37 2.54 9.49 -9.61
C PRO A 37 3.79 10.21 -9.10
N TYR A 38 4.94 9.54 -9.11
CA TYR A 38 6.19 10.12 -8.61
C TYR A 38 6.62 11.38 -9.37
N ASP A 39 6.35 11.42 -10.66
CA ASP A 39 6.56 12.57 -11.55
C ASP A 39 5.74 13.82 -11.17
N PHE A 40 4.69 13.67 -10.35
CA PHE A 40 3.91 14.78 -9.81
C PHE A 40 4.52 15.40 -8.53
N ASN A 41 5.50 14.76 -7.89
CA ASN A 41 6.11 15.27 -6.65
C ASN A 41 6.61 16.73 -6.72
N PRO A 42 7.21 17.23 -7.81
CA PRO A 42 7.60 18.65 -7.92
C PRO A 42 6.42 19.63 -7.83
N LYS A 43 5.19 19.15 -8.04
CA LYS A 43 3.93 19.90 -8.01
C LYS A 43 3.01 19.47 -6.86
N LEU A 44 3.52 18.73 -5.88
CA LEU A 44 2.70 18.17 -4.80
C LEU A 44 1.89 19.24 -4.05
N GLU A 45 2.43 20.45 -3.92
CA GLU A 45 1.76 21.60 -3.29
C GLU A 45 0.45 22.00 -3.98
N GLU A 46 0.29 21.71 -5.27
CA GLU A 46 -0.96 21.97 -6.00
C GLU A 46 -2.13 21.17 -5.40
N LEU A 47 -1.89 19.98 -4.83
CA LEU A 47 -2.93 19.17 -4.15
C LEU A 47 -3.35 19.75 -2.79
N PHE A 48 -2.63 20.75 -2.28
CA PHE A 48 -2.93 21.40 -1.02
C PHE A 48 -3.82 22.64 -1.16
N LEU A 49 -4.15 23.02 -2.40
CA LEU A 49 -5.14 24.06 -2.72
C LEU A 49 -6.56 23.62 -2.34
N PRO A 50 -7.52 24.55 -2.16
CA PRO A 50 -8.89 24.25 -1.76
C PRO A 50 -9.70 23.64 -2.91
N HIS A 51 -9.41 22.39 -3.26
CA HIS A 51 -10.11 21.64 -4.30
C HIS A 51 -11.47 21.14 -3.83
N THR A 52 -12.44 21.10 -4.74
CA THR A 52 -13.68 20.34 -4.58
C THR A 52 -13.46 18.94 -5.16
N LEU A 53 -13.58 17.90 -4.33
CA LEU A 53 -13.41 16.51 -4.77
C LEU A 53 -14.67 15.99 -5.51
N PRO A 54 -14.54 15.03 -6.46
CA PRO A 54 -13.31 14.33 -6.83
C PRO A 54 -12.40 15.12 -7.77
N ILE A 55 -11.08 14.91 -7.65
CA ILE A 55 -10.07 15.39 -8.61
C ILE A 55 -9.23 14.20 -9.08
N ALA A 56 -8.46 14.37 -10.16
CA ALA A 56 -7.50 13.36 -10.60
C ALA A 56 -6.22 14.01 -11.10
N ILE A 57 -5.09 13.33 -10.88
CA ILE A 57 -3.86 13.61 -11.64
C ILE A 57 -3.96 12.82 -12.93
N TYR A 58 -3.75 13.51 -14.05
CA TYR A 58 -3.72 12.90 -15.37
C TYR A 58 -2.31 13.01 -15.96
N SER A 59 -1.64 11.87 -16.10
CA SER A 59 -0.35 11.78 -16.79
C SER A 59 -0.58 11.42 -18.24
N VAL A 60 0.06 12.13 -19.17
CA VAL A 60 -0.04 11.85 -20.61
C VAL A 60 1.36 11.81 -21.22
N ILE A 61 1.58 10.81 -22.06
CA ILE A 61 2.73 10.77 -22.97
C ILE A 61 2.23 10.78 -24.40
N ARG A 62 3.05 11.32 -25.30
CA ARG A 62 2.83 11.25 -26.74
C ARG A 62 4.06 10.64 -27.38
N ASP A 63 3.86 9.57 -28.15
CA ASP A 63 4.96 8.95 -28.89
C ASP A 63 5.29 9.71 -30.18
N GLU A 64 6.34 9.29 -30.87
CA GLU A 64 6.82 9.90 -32.14
C GLU A 64 5.78 9.83 -33.26
N GLN A 65 4.80 8.92 -33.17
CA GLN A 65 3.72 8.73 -34.13
C GLN A 65 2.49 9.61 -33.77
N GLY A 66 2.58 10.39 -32.69
CA GLY A 66 1.53 11.31 -32.24
C GLY A 66 0.44 10.64 -31.39
N ILE A 67 0.54 9.35 -31.11
CA ILE A 67 -0.43 8.59 -30.31
C ILE A 67 -0.22 8.96 -28.84
N SER A 68 -1.32 9.34 -28.17
CA SER A 68 -1.30 9.68 -26.75
C SER A 68 -1.73 8.50 -25.91
N LYS A 69 -0.95 8.20 -24.85
CA LYS A 69 -1.30 7.24 -23.80
C LYS A 69 -1.44 7.99 -22.49
N GLY A 70 -2.55 7.78 -21.79
CA GLY A 70 -2.85 8.46 -20.53
C GLY A 70 -2.89 7.53 -19.31
N ALA A 71 -2.74 8.09 -18.12
CA ALA A 71 -3.06 7.42 -16.87
C ALA A 71 -3.79 8.35 -15.89
N TYR A 72 -4.78 7.81 -15.18
CA TYR A 72 -5.52 8.50 -14.11
C TYR A 72 -5.16 7.98 -12.72
N TYR A 73 -4.96 8.93 -11.80
CA TYR A 73 -4.90 8.72 -10.36
C TYR A 73 -6.02 9.53 -9.69
N PRO A 74 -7.22 8.93 -9.50
CA PRO A 74 -8.37 9.62 -8.93
C PRO A 74 -8.24 9.78 -7.41
N PHE A 75 -8.67 10.94 -6.90
CA PHE A 75 -8.78 11.24 -5.48
C PHE A 75 -10.22 11.63 -5.13
N CYS A 76 -10.81 10.88 -4.21
CA CYS A 76 -12.09 11.17 -3.58
C CYS A 76 -11.89 11.55 -2.10
N ASN A 77 -12.93 12.05 -1.44
CA ASN A 77 -12.91 12.32 0.01
C ASN A 77 -12.69 11.05 0.85
N TYR A 78 -12.92 9.87 0.27
CA TYR A 78 -12.67 8.55 0.85
C TYR A 78 -11.45 7.82 0.24
N SER A 79 -10.58 8.52 -0.49
CA SER A 79 -9.31 7.94 -0.97
C SER A 79 -8.27 7.99 0.16
N PRO A 80 -7.75 6.84 0.63
CA PRO A 80 -6.76 6.83 1.71
C PRO A 80 -5.49 7.61 1.37
N GLU A 81 -5.10 7.66 0.11
CA GLU A 81 -3.98 8.46 -0.40
C GLU A 81 -4.21 9.95 -0.21
N TRP A 82 -5.42 10.44 -0.53
CA TRP A 82 -5.80 11.82 -0.29
C TRP A 82 -5.77 12.15 1.20
N ILE A 83 -6.31 11.25 2.02
CA ILE A 83 -6.30 11.41 3.48
C ILE A 83 -4.88 11.39 4.04
N ALA A 84 -3.99 10.54 3.53
CA ALA A 84 -2.58 10.52 3.90
C ALA A 84 -1.90 11.85 3.56
N LEU A 85 -2.12 12.39 2.36
CA LEU A 85 -1.59 13.71 1.94
C LEU A 85 -2.09 14.84 2.84
N GLN A 86 -3.40 14.95 3.06
CA GLN A 86 -3.97 16.02 3.87
C GLN A 86 -3.57 15.90 5.35
N THR A 87 -3.46 14.67 5.87
CA THR A 87 -2.99 14.43 7.24
C THR A 87 -1.50 14.78 7.37
N ALA A 88 -0.67 14.45 6.37
CA ALA A 88 0.73 14.87 6.34
C ALA A 88 0.88 16.39 6.39
N LYS A 89 0.10 17.12 5.56
CA LYS A 89 0.04 18.58 5.55
C LYS A 89 -0.35 19.14 6.92
N SER A 90 -1.41 18.61 7.53
CA SER A 90 -1.88 19.03 8.86
C SER A 90 -0.82 18.84 9.95
N LEU A 91 -0.11 17.71 9.91
CA LEU A 91 0.97 17.40 10.85
C LEU A 91 2.30 18.08 10.51
N LYS A 92 2.38 18.82 9.40
CA LYS A 92 3.61 19.45 8.88
C LYS A 92 4.76 18.46 8.67
N ILE A 93 4.42 17.25 8.22
CA ILE A 93 5.40 16.22 7.84
C ILE A 93 5.43 16.08 6.32
N PRO A 94 6.59 15.76 5.71
CA PRO A 94 6.67 15.54 4.29
C PRO A 94 5.83 14.32 3.87
N ALA A 95 5.27 14.40 2.67
CA ALA A 95 4.72 13.28 1.94
C ALA A 95 5.35 13.18 0.55
N ARG A 96 5.41 11.99 -0.02
CA ARG A 96 5.93 11.76 -1.37
C ARG A 96 5.18 10.63 -2.07
N PHE A 97 4.83 10.84 -3.33
CA PHE A 97 4.38 9.78 -4.22
C PHE A 97 5.54 8.86 -4.61
N ILE A 98 5.33 7.54 -4.61
CA ILE A 98 6.40 6.56 -4.81
C ILE A 98 6.12 5.52 -5.89
N ASP A 99 5.09 5.70 -6.71
CA ASP A 99 4.82 4.79 -7.83
C ASP A 99 5.62 5.16 -9.07
N LEU A 100 5.83 4.18 -9.94
CA LEU A 100 6.61 4.33 -11.17
C LEU A 100 6.01 5.42 -12.08
N PRO A 101 6.81 6.38 -12.57
CA PRO A 101 6.33 7.40 -13.51
C PRO A 101 5.66 6.81 -14.74
N TRP A 102 4.63 7.50 -15.25
CA TRP A 102 3.83 6.99 -16.36
C TRP A 102 4.66 6.75 -17.64
N ALA A 103 5.64 7.62 -17.91
CA ALA A 103 6.53 7.48 -19.06
C ALA A 103 7.40 6.21 -18.98
N ASP A 104 7.90 5.87 -17.78
CA ASP A 104 8.69 4.67 -17.55
C ASP A 104 7.82 3.42 -17.68
N LEU A 105 6.59 3.46 -17.15
CA LEU A 105 5.62 2.37 -17.27
C LEU A 105 5.26 2.09 -18.74
N CYS A 106 5.07 3.13 -19.54
CA CYS A 106 4.81 3.00 -20.98
C CYS A 106 5.97 2.40 -21.78
N SER A 107 7.19 2.44 -21.25
CA SER A 107 8.39 1.87 -21.87
C SER A 107 8.50 0.35 -21.67
N ILE A 108 7.65 -0.24 -20.83
CA ILE A 108 7.56 -1.69 -20.61
C ILE A 108 6.88 -2.34 -21.83
N LYS A 109 7.47 -3.42 -22.36
CA LYS A 109 7.02 -4.06 -23.63
C LYS A 109 5.54 -4.44 -23.64
N SER A 110 5.06 -5.02 -22.55
CA SER A 110 3.65 -5.41 -22.40
C SER A 110 2.65 -4.25 -22.45
N VAL A 111 3.11 -3.00 -22.20
CA VAL A 111 2.32 -1.76 -22.28
C VAL A 111 2.54 -1.05 -23.62
N SER A 112 3.75 -1.14 -24.16
CA SER A 112 4.09 -0.53 -25.44
C SER A 112 3.34 -1.21 -26.59
N GLU A 113 3.23 -2.54 -26.57
CA GLU A 113 2.65 -3.39 -27.62
C GLU A 113 1.11 -3.46 -27.61
N LYS A 114 0.42 -2.87 -26.61
CA LYS A 114 -1.06 -2.74 -26.57
C LYS A 114 -1.48 -1.43 -27.25
N PRO A 115 -1.82 -1.42 -28.56
CA PRO A 115 -1.98 -0.18 -29.33
C PRO A 115 -3.30 0.56 -28.98
N ASN A 116 -4.25 -0.15 -28.36
CA ASN A 116 -5.58 0.35 -28.04
C ASN A 116 -5.78 0.73 -26.56
N ALA A 117 -4.76 0.61 -25.71
CA ALA A 117 -4.83 1.08 -24.32
C ALA A 117 -4.66 2.61 -24.27
N LYS A 118 -5.70 3.34 -24.72
CA LYS A 118 -5.66 4.81 -24.80
C LYS A 118 -5.43 5.46 -23.42
N THR A 119 -5.98 4.87 -22.37
CA THR A 119 -5.82 5.36 -21.00
C THR A 119 -5.90 4.22 -19.98
N LEU A 120 -4.97 4.16 -19.03
CA LEU A 120 -5.00 3.23 -17.89
C LEU A 120 -5.50 3.92 -16.61
N GLN A 121 -6.27 3.20 -15.81
CA GLN A 121 -6.56 3.61 -14.44
C GLN A 121 -5.64 2.79 -13.52
N LEU A 122 -4.68 3.44 -12.86
CA LEU A 122 -3.64 2.74 -12.10
C LEU A 122 -4.10 2.33 -10.69
N TYR A 123 -5.14 3.00 -10.17
CA TYR A 123 -5.89 2.57 -8.99
C TYR A 123 -7.08 1.73 -9.44
N ASN A 124 -6.88 0.42 -9.62
CA ASN A 124 -7.96 -0.49 -10.03
C ASN A 124 -7.97 -1.79 -9.23
N ASP A 125 -9.16 -2.40 -9.18
CA ASP A 125 -9.42 -3.66 -8.47
C ASP A 125 -9.38 -4.87 -9.42
N GLU A 126 -8.96 -4.70 -10.68
CA GLU A 126 -8.98 -5.75 -11.72
C GLU A 126 -8.26 -7.05 -11.27
N PRO A 127 -7.11 -6.99 -10.57
CA PRO A 127 -6.46 -8.19 -10.06
C PRO A 127 -7.31 -9.04 -9.10
N PHE A 128 -8.43 -8.53 -8.57
CA PHE A 128 -9.30 -9.24 -7.63
C PHE A 128 -10.59 -9.80 -8.25
N TRP A 129 -10.98 -9.37 -9.46
CA TRP A 129 -12.32 -9.68 -10.03
C TRP A 129 -12.51 -11.15 -10.46
N ASN A 130 -11.48 -11.80 -10.98
CA ASN A 130 -11.54 -13.18 -11.52
C ASN A 130 -10.60 -14.12 -10.77
N ASN A 131 -10.64 -14.05 -9.45
CA ASN A 131 -9.69 -14.74 -8.58
C ASN A 131 -10.38 -15.89 -7.81
N ASN A 132 -9.89 -17.13 -7.94
CA ASN A 132 -10.55 -18.30 -7.32
C ASN A 132 -10.59 -18.24 -5.79
N PHE A 133 -9.58 -17.63 -5.16
CA PHE A 133 -9.59 -17.41 -3.72
C PHE A 133 -10.72 -16.45 -3.31
N ILE A 134 -10.90 -15.37 -4.07
CA ILE A 134 -12.02 -14.42 -3.86
C ILE A 134 -13.37 -15.10 -4.08
N LEU A 135 -13.54 -15.85 -5.18
CA LEU A 135 -14.79 -16.56 -5.47
C LEU A 135 -15.15 -17.58 -4.39
N ALA A 136 -14.16 -18.30 -3.86
CA ALA A 136 -14.35 -19.24 -2.75
C ALA A 136 -14.78 -18.54 -1.45
N LEU A 137 -14.18 -17.37 -1.15
CA LEU A 137 -14.58 -16.56 0.01
C LEU A 137 -15.98 -15.98 -0.18
N CYS A 138 -16.33 -15.46 -1.35
CA CYS A 138 -17.68 -14.98 -1.65
C CYS A 138 -18.72 -16.07 -1.38
N LYS A 139 -18.51 -17.28 -1.91
CA LYS A 139 -19.38 -18.44 -1.67
C LYS A 139 -19.51 -18.79 -0.18
N LYS A 140 -18.40 -18.72 0.57
CA LYS A 140 -18.39 -19.01 2.01
C LYS A 140 -19.13 -17.95 2.84
N MET A 141 -18.99 -16.68 2.46
CA MET A 141 -19.59 -15.54 3.16
C MET A 141 -21.03 -15.27 2.71
N GLY A 142 -21.51 -15.93 1.65
CA GLY A 142 -22.85 -15.74 1.12
C GLY A 142 -23.02 -14.41 0.35
N VAL A 143 -21.93 -13.86 -0.19
CA VAL A 143 -21.93 -12.61 -0.97
C VAL A 143 -21.63 -12.84 -2.44
N SER A 144 -21.97 -11.88 -3.31
CA SER A 144 -22.03 -12.13 -4.75
C SER A 144 -20.72 -11.82 -5.48
N ASN A 145 -19.94 -10.86 -5.00
CA ASN A 145 -18.76 -10.37 -5.72
C ASN A 145 -17.69 -9.81 -4.76
N PHE A 146 -16.55 -9.40 -5.32
CA PHE A 146 -15.42 -8.83 -4.59
C PHE A 146 -15.78 -7.59 -3.77
N HIS A 147 -16.62 -6.70 -4.31
CA HIS A 147 -17.01 -5.47 -3.62
C HIS A 147 -17.83 -5.77 -2.37
N ASP A 148 -18.86 -6.63 -2.49
CA ASP A 148 -19.66 -7.08 -1.35
C ASP A 148 -18.78 -7.78 -0.30
N LEU A 149 -17.85 -8.63 -0.75
CA LEU A 149 -16.91 -9.31 0.14
C LEU A 149 -15.98 -8.33 0.86
N TRP A 150 -15.48 -7.31 0.16
CA TRP A 150 -14.65 -6.27 0.76
C TRP A 150 -15.42 -5.49 1.82
N ASP A 151 -16.68 -5.14 1.53
CA ASP A 151 -17.52 -4.38 2.46
C ASP A 151 -17.74 -5.17 3.75
N GLU A 152 -18.12 -6.45 3.65
CA GLU A 152 -18.31 -7.35 4.80
C GLU A 152 -17.03 -7.55 5.63
N LEU A 153 -15.88 -7.72 4.96
CA LEU A 153 -14.61 -8.03 5.63
C LEU A 153 -13.89 -6.79 6.17
N PHE A 154 -14.02 -5.63 5.52
CA PHE A 154 -13.10 -4.52 5.74
C PHE A 154 -13.76 -3.17 5.94
N GLU A 155 -15.04 -2.97 5.58
CA GLU A 155 -15.72 -1.67 5.73
C GLU A 155 -16.56 -1.50 7.01
N ILE A 156 -16.69 -2.55 7.83
CA ILE A 156 -17.51 -2.53 9.05
C ILE A 156 -16.63 -2.53 10.30
N ASN A 157 -16.85 -1.61 11.25
CA ASN A 157 -16.30 -1.63 12.62
C ASN A 157 -14.75 -1.68 12.79
N ARG A 158 -13.95 -1.03 11.92
CA ARG A 158 -12.47 -1.14 11.97
C ARG A 158 -11.71 -0.02 12.71
N LEU A 159 -12.41 0.97 13.26
CA LEU A 159 -11.77 2.08 14.00
C LEU A 159 -11.12 1.66 15.32
N THR A 160 -11.53 0.53 15.89
CA THR A 160 -11.05 0.03 17.20
C THR A 160 -9.95 -1.03 17.09
N GLN A 161 -9.62 -1.51 15.89
CA GLN A 161 -8.73 -2.65 15.65
C GLN A 161 -7.80 -2.45 14.44
N ILE A 162 -7.05 -1.35 14.41
CA ILE A 162 -6.20 -0.97 13.26
C ILE A 162 -5.15 -2.04 12.92
N ASP A 163 -4.52 -2.65 13.92
CA ASP A 163 -3.51 -3.68 13.67
C ASP A 163 -4.12 -4.96 13.08
N GLU A 164 -5.31 -5.35 13.53
CA GLU A 164 -6.06 -6.47 12.95
C GLU A 164 -6.48 -6.17 11.51
N TYR A 165 -6.97 -4.94 11.23
CA TYR A 165 -7.25 -4.49 9.87
C TYR A 165 -6.03 -4.65 8.95
N LYS A 166 -4.86 -4.13 9.38
CA LYS A 166 -3.62 -4.22 8.61
C LYS A 166 -3.25 -5.68 8.33
N GLU A 167 -3.31 -6.54 9.35
CA GLU A 167 -2.99 -7.96 9.22
C GLU A 167 -3.95 -8.67 8.25
N GLN A 168 -5.25 -8.48 8.41
CA GLN A 168 -6.27 -9.12 7.58
C GLN A 168 -6.19 -8.67 6.12
N VAL A 169 -6.04 -7.35 5.86
CA VAL A 169 -5.89 -6.84 4.49
C VAL A 169 -4.59 -7.35 3.85
N THR A 170 -3.48 -7.32 4.59
CA THR A 170 -2.21 -7.87 4.10
C THR A 170 -2.34 -9.35 3.73
N LEU A 171 -2.96 -10.17 4.59
CA LEU A 171 -3.19 -11.59 4.33
C LEU A 171 -4.09 -11.79 3.11
N PHE A 172 -5.22 -11.12 3.07
CA PHE A 172 -6.19 -11.20 1.97
C PHE A 172 -5.54 -10.87 0.63
N CYS A 173 -4.82 -9.76 0.54
CA CYS A 173 -4.14 -9.36 -0.70
C CYS A 173 -3.02 -10.34 -1.08
N ASN A 174 -2.28 -10.90 -0.12
CA ASN A 174 -1.27 -11.92 -0.38
C ASN A 174 -1.89 -13.20 -0.99
N TYR A 175 -3.00 -13.69 -0.42
CA TYR A 175 -3.68 -14.87 -0.95
C TYR A 175 -4.25 -14.64 -2.35
N ALA A 176 -4.88 -13.48 -2.58
CA ALA A 176 -5.35 -13.11 -3.91
C ALA A 176 -4.17 -13.07 -4.91
N ARG A 177 -3.07 -12.39 -4.55
CA ARG A 177 -1.87 -12.30 -5.39
C ARG A 177 -1.27 -13.66 -5.75
N LYS A 178 -1.20 -14.60 -4.81
CA LYS A 178 -0.66 -15.94 -5.05
C LYS A 178 -1.46 -16.72 -6.08
N GLU A 179 -2.76 -16.45 -6.21
CA GLU A 179 -3.63 -17.14 -7.15
C GLU A 179 -3.54 -16.57 -8.58
N ASN A 180 -3.26 -15.28 -8.74
CA ASN A 180 -3.14 -14.64 -10.05
C ASN A 180 -2.00 -15.21 -10.93
N ASN A 181 -1.11 -16.05 -10.38
CA ASN A 181 -0.06 -16.82 -11.06
C ASN A 181 0.91 -16.04 -11.98
N HIS A 182 0.78 -14.72 -12.08
CA HIS A 182 1.54 -13.91 -13.02
C HIS A 182 2.31 -12.83 -12.30
N SER A 183 3.62 -13.03 -12.32
CA SER A 183 4.63 -11.99 -12.23
C SER A 183 4.46 -10.92 -13.30
N GLU A 184 3.37 -10.14 -13.34
CA GLU A 184 3.20 -9.11 -14.37
C GLU A 184 4.39 -8.13 -14.31
N GLU A 185 5.11 -8.01 -15.43
CA GLU A 185 6.31 -7.17 -15.57
C GLU A 185 6.06 -5.74 -15.05
N ILE A 186 4.85 -5.23 -15.29
CA ILE A 186 4.37 -3.93 -14.80
C ILE A 186 4.36 -3.87 -13.27
N VAL A 187 3.79 -4.86 -12.60
CA VAL A 187 3.72 -4.92 -11.13
C VAL A 187 5.13 -4.99 -10.55
N GLN A 188 6.02 -5.81 -11.13
CA GLN A 188 7.42 -5.91 -10.67
C GLN A 188 8.16 -4.58 -10.82
N ALA A 189 8.00 -3.89 -11.94
CA ALA A 189 8.64 -2.61 -12.20
C ALA A 189 8.17 -1.54 -11.20
N ARG A 190 6.85 -1.45 -10.96
CA ARG A 190 6.26 -0.57 -9.95
C ARG A 190 6.82 -0.86 -8.55
N GLU A 191 6.84 -2.13 -8.14
CA GLU A 191 7.34 -2.54 -6.83
C GLU A 191 8.86 -2.33 -6.67
N ALA A 192 9.64 -2.50 -7.74
CA ALA A 192 11.07 -2.20 -7.74
C ALA A 192 11.32 -0.70 -7.53
N PHE A 193 10.55 0.14 -8.22
CA PHE A 193 10.61 1.59 -8.05
C PHE A 193 10.18 2.03 -6.65
N MET A 194 9.04 1.54 -6.14
CA MET A 194 8.58 1.78 -4.77
C MET A 194 9.65 1.35 -3.74
N THR A 195 10.28 0.18 -3.93
CA THR A 195 11.38 -0.30 -3.08
C THR A 195 12.55 0.68 -3.08
N HIS A 196 12.94 1.20 -4.25
CA HIS A 196 14.00 2.20 -4.35
C HIS A 196 13.64 3.48 -3.59
N GLN A 197 12.42 3.99 -3.75
CA GLN A 197 11.95 5.19 -3.04
C GLN A 197 11.92 5.01 -1.52
N ILE A 198 11.50 3.84 -1.03
CA ILE A 198 11.54 3.52 0.40
C ILE A 198 12.98 3.53 0.92
N ARG A 199 13.94 2.93 0.19
CA ARG A 199 15.36 2.95 0.56
C ARG A 199 15.94 4.36 0.57
N LEU A 200 15.57 5.22 -0.40
CA LEU A 200 15.96 6.62 -0.40
C LEU A 200 15.42 7.36 0.83
N ALA A 201 14.17 7.11 1.24
CA ALA A 201 13.63 7.71 2.46
C ALA A 201 14.39 7.24 3.71
N GLN A 202 14.85 5.98 3.76
CA GLN A 202 15.67 5.50 4.88
C GLN A 202 17.00 6.22 5.04
N THR A 203 17.57 6.79 3.97
CA THR A 203 18.81 7.59 4.06
C THR A 203 18.54 9.04 4.46
N GLN A 204 17.32 9.53 4.24
CA GLN A 204 16.93 10.93 4.45
C GLN A 204 16.32 11.18 5.83
N PHE A 205 15.65 10.19 6.39
CA PHE A 205 14.95 10.29 7.66
C PHE A 205 15.62 9.37 8.69
N THR A 206 15.33 9.52 9.98
CA THR A 206 15.84 8.61 11.05
C THR A 206 14.75 8.08 11.98
N SER A 207 13.55 8.67 11.93
CA SER A 207 12.36 8.29 12.70
C SER A 207 11.44 7.38 11.85
N PRO A 208 10.26 6.95 12.36
CA PRO A 208 9.36 6.10 11.61
C PRO A 208 9.05 6.63 10.20
N ILE A 209 9.10 5.72 9.22
CA ILE A 209 8.68 5.96 7.84
C ILE A 209 7.38 5.18 7.64
N LEU A 210 6.33 5.85 7.15
CA LEU A 210 5.07 5.18 6.81
C LEU A 210 4.96 5.01 5.30
N VAL A 211 4.66 3.80 4.86
CA VAL A 211 4.39 3.45 3.46
C VAL A 211 2.90 3.10 3.32
N VAL A 212 2.20 3.79 2.43
CA VAL A 212 0.77 3.60 2.12
C VAL A 212 0.66 3.19 0.66
N THR A 213 0.34 1.93 0.41
CA THR A 213 0.13 1.41 -0.96
C THR A 213 -1.07 0.48 -0.99
N GLY A 214 -1.62 0.27 -2.19
CA GLY A 214 -2.59 -0.77 -2.46
C GLY A 214 -2.13 -2.09 -1.85
N GLY A 215 -3.05 -2.80 -1.19
CA GLY A 215 -2.74 -4.01 -0.46
C GLY A 215 -2.05 -5.07 -1.33
N TYR A 216 -2.30 -5.05 -2.64
CA TYR A 216 -1.65 -5.90 -3.64
C TYR A 216 -0.13 -5.74 -3.71
N HIS A 217 0.39 -4.52 -3.51
CA HIS A 217 1.82 -4.20 -3.47
C HIS A 217 2.41 -4.29 -2.06
N SER A 218 1.62 -3.92 -1.06
CA SER A 218 2.06 -3.79 0.33
C SER A 218 2.75 -5.04 0.87
N TYR A 219 2.22 -6.24 0.62
CA TYR A 219 2.83 -7.49 1.12
C TYR A 219 4.25 -7.70 0.58
N THR A 220 4.45 -7.62 -0.73
CA THR A 220 5.77 -7.81 -1.36
C THR A 220 6.76 -6.72 -0.95
N LEU A 221 6.30 -5.51 -0.70
CA LEU A 221 7.14 -4.46 -0.13
C LEU A 221 7.53 -4.78 1.33
N GLN A 222 6.57 -5.17 2.18
CA GLN A 222 6.84 -5.57 3.57
C GLN A 222 7.91 -6.66 3.67
N GLU A 223 7.88 -7.67 2.81
CA GLU A 223 8.88 -8.75 2.78
C GLU A 223 10.30 -8.26 2.49
N LYS A 224 10.46 -7.18 1.72
CA LYS A 224 11.77 -6.57 1.41
C LYS A 224 12.31 -5.71 2.55
N PHE A 225 11.46 -5.35 3.51
CA PHE A 225 11.80 -4.50 4.65
C PHE A 225 11.31 -5.12 5.97
N PRO A 226 11.79 -6.33 6.33
CA PRO A 226 11.35 -6.97 7.56
C PRO A 226 11.75 -6.09 8.74
N ASN A 227 10.77 -5.73 9.56
CA ASN A 227 11.07 -5.18 10.87
C ASN A 227 11.89 -6.24 11.63
N ARG A 228 13.01 -5.83 12.26
CA ARG A 228 13.69 -6.75 13.19
C ARG A 228 12.62 -7.25 14.17
N PRO A 229 12.50 -8.56 14.41
CA PRO A 229 11.61 -9.03 15.45
C PRO A 229 11.94 -8.24 16.72
N LYS A 230 10.92 -7.68 17.38
CA LYS A 230 11.09 -7.23 18.76
C LYS A 230 11.77 -8.41 19.46
N GLN A 231 12.89 -8.18 20.15
CA GLN A 231 13.40 -9.17 21.09
C GLN A 231 12.28 -9.46 22.07
N THR A 232 11.44 -10.44 21.76
CA THR A 232 10.57 -11.06 22.71
C THR A 232 11.52 -11.75 23.67
N ASN A 233 11.39 -11.45 24.95
CA ASN A 233 12.20 -12.01 26.04
C ASN A 233 11.95 -13.54 26.21
N TYR A 234 11.95 -14.32 25.14
CA TYR A 234 11.81 -15.79 25.18
C TYR A 234 13.03 -16.45 25.85
N PHE A 235 14.17 -15.77 25.95
CA PHE A 235 15.36 -16.28 26.63
C PHE A 235 15.51 -15.81 28.09
N GLY A 236 14.59 -15.00 28.62
CA GLY A 236 14.69 -14.44 29.98
C GLY A 236 14.06 -15.28 31.10
N SER A 237 13.33 -16.36 30.78
CA SER A 237 12.52 -17.11 31.75
C SER A 237 13.00 -18.52 32.07
N ILE A 238 14.17 -18.95 31.56
CA ILE A 238 14.88 -20.12 32.12
C ILE A 238 15.63 -19.64 33.38
N LYS A 239 14.86 -19.28 34.41
CA LYS A 239 15.37 -19.15 35.77
C LYS A 239 15.90 -20.51 36.20
N LYS A 240 17.18 -20.54 36.54
CA LYS A 240 17.90 -21.54 37.34
C LYS A 240 16.94 -22.41 38.18
N LYS A 241 16.63 -23.62 37.71
CA LYS A 241 16.26 -24.71 38.62
C LYS A 241 17.57 -25.22 39.20
N ASN A 242 17.76 -24.94 40.49
CA ASN A 242 18.82 -25.49 41.32
C ASN A 242 18.84 -27.02 41.16
N PHE A 243 19.93 -27.56 40.63
CA PHE A 243 20.27 -28.96 40.86
C PHE A 243 20.69 -29.07 42.33
N MET A 244 19.71 -29.37 43.20
CA MET A 244 20.02 -29.99 44.48
C MET A 244 20.47 -31.42 44.19
N THR A 245 21.75 -31.67 44.44
CA THR A 245 22.33 -33.00 44.50
C THR A 245 21.80 -33.72 45.73
N GLU A 246 20.84 -34.62 45.57
CA GLU A 246 20.57 -35.64 46.57
C GLU A 246 21.63 -36.73 46.46
N LYS A 247 22.40 -36.88 47.54
CA LYS A 247 23.28 -38.03 47.79
C LYS A 247 22.40 -39.18 48.29
N PHE A 248 22.44 -40.33 47.61
CA PHE A 248 22.04 -41.62 48.19
C PHE A 248 23.04 -42.00 49.29
N PRO A 249 22.56 -42.60 50.39
CA PRO A 249 22.39 -44.05 50.45
C PRO A 249 20.96 -44.52 50.75
#